data_AF-A0A0Q0D735-F1
#
_entry.id   AF-A0A0Q0D735-F1
#
_cell.length_a   1.000
_cell.length_b   1.000
_cell.length_c   1.000
_cell.angle_alpha   90.00
_cell.angle_beta   90.00
_cell.angle_gamma   90.00
#
_symmetry.space_group_name_H-M   'P 1'
#
loop_
_entity.id
_entity.type
_entity.pdbx_description
1 polymer ?
#
loop_
_entity_poly.entity_id
_entity_poly.type
_entity_poly.pdbx_seq_one_letter_code
_entity_poly.pdbx_strand_id
1 'polypeptide(L)'
;FVRHYQGRLLNIHPSLLPRYKGLHTHKRVLEAGDAEHGCSVHFVTEELDGGPLVVQAVISVQLHDTPAALAQRVHVQEHRIYPLAIRWFAEGRLSLGEHGALLDSQLLPASGHLIRH
;
A
#
# COMPACT_ATOMS: atom_id res chain seq x y z
N PHE A 1 1.54 5.63 21.03
CA PHE A 1 2.00 4.50 20.19
C PHE A 1 2.68 4.98 18.92
N VAL A 2 1.96 5.64 17.98
CA VAL A 2 2.53 6.09 16.69
C VAL A 2 3.81 6.91 16.84
N ARG A 3 3.81 7.98 17.67
CA ARG A 3 5.02 8.78 17.94
C ARG A 3 6.23 7.97 18.41
N HIS A 4 6.00 6.96 19.25
CA HIS A 4 7.08 6.13 19.79
C HIS A 4 7.77 5.27 18.70
N TYR A 5 6.99 4.85 17.69
CA TYR A 5 7.46 4.03 16.57
C TYR A 5 7.57 4.83 15.26
N GLN A 6 7.66 6.15 15.34
CA GLN A 6 7.79 7.01 14.16
C GLN A 6 8.98 6.56 13.30
N GLY A 7 8.76 6.44 11.99
CA GLY A 7 9.75 5.96 11.02
C GLY A 7 10.07 4.46 11.10
N ARG A 8 9.40 3.71 12.00
CA ARG A 8 9.63 2.27 12.23
C ARG A 8 8.33 1.46 12.26
N LEU A 9 7.21 2.08 11.89
CA LEU A 9 5.89 1.47 11.86
C LEU A 9 5.40 1.42 10.41
N LEU A 10 5.17 0.21 9.90
CA LEU A 10 4.68 -0.05 8.55
C LEU A 10 3.29 -0.68 8.62
N ASN A 11 2.40 -0.26 7.75
CA ASN A 11 1.07 -0.83 7.59
C ASN A 11 0.84 -1.22 6.13
N ILE A 12 0.00 -2.23 5.91
CA ILE A 12 -0.54 -2.58 4.61
C ILE A 12 -2.05 -2.27 4.57
N HIS A 13 -2.49 -1.67 3.47
CA HIS A 13 -3.88 -1.27 3.28
C HIS A 13 -4.41 -1.81 1.94
N PRO A 14 -5.61 -2.42 1.91
CA PRO A 14 -6.16 -3.10 0.72
C PRO A 14 -6.79 -2.12 -0.29
N SER A 15 -6.08 -1.05 -0.64
CA SER A 15 -6.43 -0.17 -1.76
C SER A 15 -5.21 0.52 -2.35
N LEU A 16 -5.40 1.13 -3.51
CA LEU A 16 -4.43 2.05 -4.11
C LEU A 16 -4.55 3.44 -3.45
N LEU A 17 -3.96 3.59 -2.26
CA LEU A 17 -3.93 4.88 -1.55
C LEU A 17 -3.44 6.03 -2.48
N PRO A 18 -4.01 7.24 -2.36
CA PRO A 18 -4.94 7.70 -1.32
C PRO A 18 -6.42 7.28 -1.54
N ARG A 19 -6.74 6.50 -2.59
CA ARG A 19 -8.11 6.06 -2.84
C ARG A 19 -8.57 5.07 -1.77
N TYR A 20 -9.85 5.14 -1.40
CA TYR A 20 -10.52 4.17 -0.52
C TYR A 20 -9.81 3.95 0.84
N LYS A 21 -9.45 5.02 1.55
CA LYS A 21 -9.07 4.93 2.98
C LYS A 21 -10.18 4.27 3.81
N GLY A 22 -9.80 3.59 4.89
CA GLY A 22 -10.74 2.89 5.78
C GLY A 22 -11.32 1.59 5.20
N LEU A 23 -12.54 1.24 5.60
CA LEU A 23 -13.09 -0.09 5.39
C LEU A 23 -13.78 -0.29 4.02
N HIS A 24 -14.07 -1.56 3.72
CA HIS A 24 -14.85 -2.02 2.56
C HIS A 24 -14.30 -1.58 1.20
N THR A 25 -12.98 -1.51 1.07
CA THR A 25 -12.28 -1.04 -0.14
C THR A 25 -12.68 -1.78 -1.41
N HIS A 26 -12.73 -3.12 -1.37
CA HIS A 26 -13.11 -3.96 -2.51
C HIS A 26 -14.57 -3.77 -2.96
N LYS A 27 -15.47 -3.47 -2.03
CA LYS A 27 -16.87 -3.18 -2.38
C LYS A 27 -16.95 -1.81 -3.06
N ARG A 28 -16.29 -0.81 -2.48
CA ARG A 28 -16.32 0.58 -2.97
C ARG A 28 -15.68 0.75 -4.34
N VAL A 29 -14.62 -0.01 -4.66
CA VAL A 29 -13.97 0.03 -5.99
C VAL A 29 -14.88 -0.57 -7.08
N LEU A 30 -15.61 -1.64 -6.75
CA LEU A 30 -16.59 -2.25 -7.66
C LEU A 30 -17.82 -1.37 -7.87
N GLU A 31 -18.34 -0.77 -6.79
CA GLU A 31 -19.47 0.18 -6.86
C GLU A 31 -19.12 1.43 -7.67
N ALA A 32 -17.86 1.88 -7.62
CA ALA A 32 -17.36 2.99 -8.41
C ALA A 32 -17.09 2.63 -9.88
N GLY A 33 -17.03 1.34 -10.23
CA GLY A 33 -16.73 0.88 -11.59
C GLY A 33 -15.28 1.13 -12.02
N ASP A 34 -14.33 1.15 -11.09
CA ASP A 34 -12.92 1.34 -11.42
C ASP A 34 -12.34 0.16 -12.19
N ALA A 35 -11.42 0.44 -13.12
CA ALA A 35 -10.68 -0.57 -13.85
C ALA A 35 -9.48 -1.15 -13.08
N GLU A 36 -9.01 -0.48 -12.03
CA GLU A 36 -7.83 -0.88 -11.27
C GLU A 36 -8.11 -0.85 -9.75
N HIS A 37 -7.58 -1.84 -9.05
CA HIS A 37 -7.55 -1.91 -7.59
C HIS A 37 -6.19 -2.47 -7.13
N GLY A 38 -5.98 -2.63 -5.82
CA GLY A 38 -4.73 -3.15 -5.33
C GLY A 38 -4.55 -3.03 -3.83
N CYS A 39 -3.29 -3.01 -3.39
CA CYS A 39 -2.89 -2.77 -2.01
C CYS A 39 -1.65 -1.88 -1.94
N SER A 40 -1.51 -1.19 -0.81
CA SER A 40 -0.44 -0.24 -0.51
C SER A 40 0.26 -0.61 0.78
N VAL A 41 1.60 -0.64 0.79
CA VAL A 41 2.40 -0.57 2.02
C VAL A 41 2.86 0.86 2.23
N HIS A 42 2.73 1.37 3.45
CA HIS A 42 3.11 2.72 3.80
C HIS A 42 3.68 2.82 5.22
N PHE A 43 4.43 3.90 5.48
CA PHE A 43 4.76 4.28 6.86
C PHE A 43 3.52 4.78 7.57
N VAL A 44 3.36 4.42 8.84
CA VAL A 44 2.27 4.92 9.68
C VAL A 44 2.64 6.28 10.26
N THR A 45 1.76 7.25 10.07
CA THR A 45 1.80 8.58 10.69
C THR A 45 0.58 8.78 11.59
N GLU A 46 0.43 9.96 12.20
CA GLU A 46 -0.78 10.27 12.98
C GLU A 46 -2.03 10.44 12.08
N GLU A 47 -1.84 10.57 10.77
CA GLU A 47 -2.93 10.58 9.80
C GLU A 47 -3.35 9.14 9.44
N LEU A 48 -4.65 8.86 9.53
CA LEU A 48 -5.22 7.57 9.12
C LEU A 48 -4.95 7.32 7.63
N ASP A 49 -4.31 6.18 7.34
CA ASP A 49 -3.93 5.72 5.99
C ASP A 49 -3.28 6.83 5.13
N GLY A 50 -2.50 7.72 5.76
CA GLY A 50 -2.00 8.96 5.14
C GLY A 50 -0.48 9.10 5.09
N GLY A 51 0.26 8.17 5.67
CA GLY A 51 1.72 8.28 5.68
C GLY A 51 2.37 7.92 4.34
N PRO A 52 3.67 8.25 4.15
CA PRO A 52 4.36 8.06 2.87
C PRO A 52 4.32 6.62 2.34
N LEU A 53 3.96 6.48 1.06
CA LEU A 53 3.85 5.20 0.38
C LEU A 53 5.23 4.60 0.10
N VAL A 54 5.33 3.29 0.33
CA VAL A 54 6.54 2.49 0.12
C VAL A 54 6.41 1.70 -1.18
N VAL A 55 5.37 0.89 -1.31
CA VAL A 55 5.12 0.06 -2.49
C VAL A 55 3.63 -0.16 -2.67
N GLN A 56 3.17 -0.16 -3.92
CA GLN A 56 1.81 -0.58 -4.27
C GLN A 56 1.86 -1.70 -5.29
N ALA A 57 0.95 -2.65 -5.14
CA ALA A 57 0.64 -3.62 -6.18
C ALA A 57 -0.70 -3.28 -6.81
N VAL A 58 -0.70 -3.10 -8.13
CA VAL A 58 -1.87 -2.77 -8.96
C VAL A 58 -2.35 -4.04 -9.67
N ILE A 59 -3.66 -4.27 -9.64
CA ILE A 59 -4.33 -5.34 -10.39
C ILE A 59 -5.55 -4.79 -11.13
N SER A 60 -5.87 -5.36 -12.30
CA SER A 60 -7.10 -4.99 -13.02
C SER A 60 -8.36 -5.52 -12.33
N VAL A 61 -9.42 -4.72 -12.27
CA VAL A 61 -10.75 -5.19 -11.88
C VAL A 61 -11.39 -5.89 -13.08
N GLN A 62 -11.90 -7.11 -12.86
CA GLN A 62 -12.54 -7.92 -13.89
C GLN A 62 -14.04 -7.65 -13.91
N LEU A 63 -14.66 -7.78 -15.10
CA LEU A 63 -16.08 -7.47 -15.33
C LEU A 63 -17.04 -8.22 -14.38
N HIS A 64 -16.64 -9.40 -13.91
CA HIS A 64 -17.45 -10.26 -13.04
C HIS A 64 -16.85 -10.43 -11.65
N ASP A 65 -15.93 -9.55 -11.24
CA ASP A 65 -15.39 -9.57 -9.88
C ASP A 65 -16.52 -9.35 -8.87
N THR A 66 -16.53 -10.22 -7.85
CA THR A 66 -17.26 -9.97 -6.60
C THR A 66 -16.29 -9.37 -5.58
N PRO A 67 -16.76 -8.68 -4.52
CA PRO A 67 -15.87 -8.17 -3.48
C PRO A 67 -14.95 -9.26 -2.89
N ALA A 68 -15.46 -10.48 -2.75
CA ALA A 68 -14.69 -11.62 -2.24
C ALA A 68 -13.62 -12.10 -3.24
N ALA A 69 -13.97 -12.26 -4.52
CA ALA A 69 -13.00 -12.67 -5.55
C ALA A 69 -11.88 -11.63 -5.73
N LEU A 70 -12.25 -10.34 -5.75
CA LEU A 70 -11.28 -9.25 -5.81
C LEU A 70 -10.39 -9.21 -4.57
N ALA A 71 -10.96 -9.39 -3.38
CA ALA A 71 -10.21 -9.45 -2.12
C ALA A 71 -9.16 -10.57 -2.14
N GLN A 72 -9.51 -11.78 -2.62
CA GLN A 72 -8.56 -12.89 -2.74
C GLN A 72 -7.38 -12.54 -3.66
N ARG A 73 -7.65 -11.88 -4.80
CA ARG A 73 -6.60 -11.44 -5.72
C ARG A 73 -5.71 -10.35 -5.13
N VAL A 74 -6.29 -9.39 -4.38
CA VAL A 74 -5.51 -8.39 -3.63
C VAL A 74 -4.66 -9.05 -2.55
N HIS A 75 -5.21 -10.01 -1.81
CA HIS A 75 -4.51 -10.70 -0.72
C HIS A 75 -3.27 -11.47 -1.19
N VAL A 76 -3.31 -12.05 -2.40
CA VAL A 76 -2.13 -12.62 -3.05
C VAL A 76 -1.03 -11.57 -3.26
N GLN A 77 -1.38 -10.33 -3.58
CA GLN A 77 -0.41 -9.25 -3.74
C GLN A 77 0.10 -8.73 -2.40
N GLU A 78 -0.75 -8.66 -1.37
CA GLU A 78 -0.33 -8.29 -0.01
C GLU A 78 0.78 -9.22 0.50
N HIS A 79 0.61 -10.53 0.30
CA HIS A 79 1.63 -11.54 0.62
C HIS A 79 2.93 -11.41 -0.17
N ARG A 80 2.95 -10.64 -1.26
CA ARG A 80 4.17 -10.36 -2.03
C ARG A 80 4.82 -9.05 -1.59
N ILE A 81 4.05 -7.97 -1.53
CA ILE A 81 4.63 -6.64 -1.32
C ILE A 81 4.91 -6.34 0.15
N TYR A 82 4.18 -6.94 1.09
CA TYR A 82 4.44 -6.68 2.50
C TYR A 82 5.79 -7.26 2.96
N PRO A 83 6.10 -8.55 2.67
CA PRO A 83 7.43 -9.10 2.96
C PRO A 83 8.55 -8.37 2.21
N LEU A 84 8.29 -7.87 1.00
CA LEU A 84 9.26 -7.08 0.24
C LEU A 84 9.62 -5.78 0.97
N ALA A 85 8.62 -5.01 1.40
CA ALA A 85 8.83 -3.79 2.17
C ALA A 85 9.54 -4.06 3.51
N ILE A 86 9.15 -5.13 4.21
CA ILE A 86 9.80 -5.55 5.46
C ILE A 86 11.27 -5.91 5.21
N ARG A 87 11.57 -6.62 4.11
CA ARG A 87 12.95 -6.93 3.73
C ARG A 87 13.77 -5.67 3.51
N TRP A 88 13.27 -4.72 2.70
CA TRP A 88 13.99 -3.47 2.47
C TRP A 88 14.23 -2.70 3.77
N PHE A 89 13.27 -2.70 4.69
CA PHE A 89 13.43 -2.07 6.00
C PHE A 89 14.49 -2.79 6.85
N ALA A 90 14.44 -4.12 6.92
CA ALA A 90 15.39 -4.92 7.69
C ALA A 90 16.83 -4.83 7.15
N GLU A 91 16.98 -4.68 5.83
CA GLU A 91 18.26 -4.46 5.15
C GLU A 91 18.79 -3.01 5.29
N GLY A 92 18.04 -2.11 5.95
CA GLY A 92 18.41 -0.70 6.09
C GLY A 92 18.28 0.12 4.80
N ARG A 93 17.65 -0.46 3.78
CA ARG A 93 17.44 0.16 2.45
C ARG A 93 16.24 1.09 2.44
N LEU A 94 15.21 0.77 3.21
CA LEU A 94 14.00 1.57 3.35
C LEU A 94 14.03 2.40 4.64
N SER A 95 13.82 3.71 4.52
CA SER A 95 13.71 4.61 5.67
C SER A 95 12.68 5.73 5.44
N LEU A 96 12.27 6.40 6.51
CA LEU A 96 11.41 7.59 6.44
C LEU A 96 12.29 8.84 6.54
N GLY A 97 12.40 9.59 5.44
CA GLY A 97 13.05 10.90 5.40
C GLY A 97 12.09 12.06 5.68
N GLU A 98 12.61 13.29 5.66
CA GLU A 98 11.84 14.51 5.90
C GLU A 98 10.70 14.71 4.88
N HIS A 99 10.94 14.32 3.63
CA HIS A 99 10.00 14.55 2.51
C HIS A 99 9.22 13.30 2.08
N GLY A 100 9.47 12.13 2.69
CA GLY A 100 8.79 10.90 2.32
C GLY A 100 9.61 9.64 2.55
N ALA A 101 9.15 8.52 1.98
CA ALA A 101 9.85 7.25 2.04
C ALA A 101 11.08 7.26 1.11
N LEU A 102 12.21 6.80 1.61
CA LEU A 102 13.45 6.66 0.87
C LEU A 102 13.77 5.18 0.67
N LEU A 103 14.07 4.76 -0.55
CA LEU A 103 14.60 3.43 -0.87
C LEU A 103 16.00 3.59 -1.47
N ASP A 104 17.00 2.93 -0.88
CA ASP A 104 18.41 3.07 -1.27
C ASP A 104 18.86 4.55 -1.32
N SER A 105 18.44 5.31 -0.30
CA SER A 105 18.65 6.77 -0.17
C SER A 105 17.99 7.63 -1.25
N GLN A 106 17.13 7.06 -2.11
CA GLN A 106 16.37 7.79 -3.12
C GLN A 106 14.92 8.00 -2.69
N LEU A 107 14.42 9.22 -2.88
CA LEU A 107 13.02 9.53 -2.59
C LEU A 107 12.10 8.76 -3.53
N LEU A 108 11.19 7.99 -2.93
CA LEU A 108 10.13 7.33 -3.68
C LEU A 108 9.10 8.35 -4.17
N PRO A 109 8.49 8.12 -5.35
CA PRO A 109 7.39 8.97 -5.81
C PRO A 109 6.22 8.90 -4.83
N ALA A 110 5.24 9.81 -4.96
CA ALA A 110 4.08 9.85 -4.07
C ALA A 110 3.29 8.53 -4.04
N SER A 111 3.35 7.73 -5.11
CA SER A 111 2.78 6.38 -5.22
C SER A 111 3.58 5.28 -4.51
N GLY A 112 4.79 5.57 -4.02
CA GLY A 112 5.78 4.54 -3.72
C GLY A 112 6.24 3.80 -4.97
N HIS A 113 6.99 2.72 -4.78
CA HIS A 113 7.35 1.80 -5.87
C HIS A 113 6.10 1.10 -6.42
N LEU A 114 5.93 1.07 -7.75
CA LEU A 114 4.75 0.45 -8.37
C LEU A 114 5.09 -0.92 -8.95
N ILE A 115 4.32 -1.93 -8.57
CA ILE A 115 4.33 -3.27 -9.17
C ILE A 115 2.99 -3.48 -9.87
N ARG A 116 3.02 -3.78 -11.16
CA ARG A 116 1.83 -4.04 -11.98
C ARG A 116 1.76 -5.53 -12.34
N HIS A 117 0.57 -6.11 -12.20
CA HIS A 117 0.27 -7.52 -12.50
C HIS A 117 -0.85 -7.65 -13.52
#